data_AF-M5TXH0-F1
#
_entry.id   AF-M5TXH0-F1
#
_cell.length_a   1.000
_cell.length_b   1.000
_cell.length_c   1.000
_cell.angle_alpha   90.00
_cell.angle_beta   90.00
_cell.angle_gamma   90.00
#
_symmetry.space_group_name_H-M   'P 1'
#
loop_
_entity.id
_entity.type
_entity.pdbx_description
1 polymer ?
#
loop_
_entity_poly.entity_id
_entity_poly.type
_entity_poly.pdbx_seq_one_letter_code
_entity_poly.pdbx_strand_id
1 'polypeptide(L)'
;MCELFELQMQLISVDSQEAKRKLTRSIVFAVTAAVLAGSALTVLMIAFGLLLGEFTELSDGGAMLVVCLLVFVVVAVLGWLALRAVQAASDAMAETKSEFAENLRWLKATLIAPESSPRNQFRRESFDDPHAASRRPSNEGGYDESHYSDRFLERNPLSHR
;
A
#
# COMPACT_ATOMS: atom_id res chain seq x y z
N MET A 1 -10.72 24.72 -14.56
CA MET A 1 -10.49 23.26 -14.44
C MET A 1 -9.01 22.90 -14.52
N CYS A 2 -8.20 23.52 -15.38
CA CYS A 2 -6.76 23.25 -15.45
C CYS A 2 -5.98 23.57 -14.15
N GLU A 3 -6.34 24.64 -13.43
CA GLU A 3 -5.62 25.01 -12.19
C GLU A 3 -5.76 23.99 -11.03
N LEU A 4 -6.91 23.30 -10.92
CA LEU A 4 -7.10 22.26 -9.90
C LEU A 4 -6.24 21.01 -10.17
N PHE A 5 -6.02 20.69 -11.44
CA PHE A 5 -5.16 19.57 -11.85
C PHE A 5 -3.68 19.90 -11.60
N GLU A 6 -3.27 21.14 -11.84
CA GLU A 6 -1.92 21.60 -11.58
C GLU A 6 -1.56 21.52 -10.08
N LEU A 7 -2.51 21.89 -9.21
CA LEU A 7 -2.36 21.73 -7.76
C LEU A 7 -2.25 20.25 -7.33
N GLN A 8 -3.04 19.34 -7.92
CA GLN A 8 -2.92 17.91 -7.58
C GLN A 8 -1.62 17.28 -8.09
N MET A 9 -1.11 17.71 -9.25
CA MET A 9 0.20 17.29 -9.75
C MET A 9 1.34 17.77 -8.85
N GLN A 10 1.25 18.98 -8.30
CA GLN A 10 2.22 19.48 -7.33
C GLN A 10 2.21 18.65 -6.04
N LEU A 11 1.03 18.27 -5.54
CA LEU A 11 0.91 17.43 -4.34
C LEU A 11 1.53 16.03 -4.56
N ILE A 12 1.23 15.39 -5.69
CA ILE A 12 1.81 14.09 -6.07
C ILE A 12 3.33 14.18 -6.21
N SER A 13 3.84 15.26 -6.79
CA SER A 13 5.28 15.48 -6.94
C SER A 13 5.98 15.54 -5.58
N VAL A 14 5.43 16.32 -4.64
CA VAL A 14 5.96 16.45 -3.27
C VAL A 14 5.91 15.11 -2.52
N ASP A 15 4.77 14.42 -2.57
CA ASP A 15 4.60 13.12 -1.92
C ASP A 15 5.58 12.07 -2.48
N SER A 16 5.82 12.09 -3.80
CA SER A 16 6.78 11.18 -4.44
C SER A 16 8.22 11.43 -3.98
N GLN A 17 8.60 12.68 -3.73
CA GLN A 17 9.94 13.01 -3.23
C GLN A 17 10.13 12.58 -1.78
N GLU A 18 9.11 12.78 -0.94
CA GLU A 18 9.14 12.30 0.45
C GLU A 18 9.20 10.78 0.53
N ALA A 19 8.39 10.08 -0.28
CA ALA A 19 8.39 8.62 -0.36
C ALA A 19 9.76 8.10 -0.80
N LYS A 20 10.36 8.70 -1.85
CA LYS A 20 11.72 8.36 -2.30
C LYS A 20 12.76 8.56 -1.21
N ARG A 21 12.71 9.68 -0.46
CA ARG A 21 13.68 9.95 0.61
C ARG A 21 13.57 8.91 1.75
N LYS A 22 12.34 8.56 2.13
CA LYS A 22 12.09 7.51 3.15
C LYS A 22 12.60 6.15 2.68
N LEU A 23 12.34 5.79 1.42
CA LEU A 23 12.84 4.57 0.79
C LEU A 23 14.37 4.51 0.80
N THR A 24 15.05 5.56 0.32
CA THR A 24 16.51 5.62 0.29
C THR A 24 17.11 5.47 1.69
N ARG A 25 16.54 6.15 2.69
CA ARG A 25 17.00 6.03 4.09
C ARG A 25 16.85 4.60 4.60
N SER A 26 15.71 3.96 4.34
CA SER A 26 15.47 2.56 4.74
C SER A 26 16.46 1.60 4.06
N ILE A 27 16.74 1.79 2.77
CA ILE A 27 17.72 0.99 2.02
C ILE A 27 19.11 1.13 2.63
N VAL A 28 19.56 2.35 2.94
CA VAL A 28 20.87 2.57 3.57
C VAL A 28 20.98 1.82 4.89
N PHE A 29 20.00 1.95 5.78
CA PHE A 29 20.00 1.21 7.05
C PHE A 29 19.97 -0.31 6.85
N ALA A 30 19.17 -0.81 5.90
CA ALA A 30 19.11 -2.23 5.60
C ALA A 30 20.46 -2.77 5.10
N VAL A 31 21.14 -2.03 4.21
CA VAL A 31 22.48 -2.38 3.71
C VAL A 31 23.51 -2.36 4.83
N THR A 32 23.54 -1.31 5.65
CA THR A 32 24.48 -1.22 6.78
C THR A 32 24.25 -2.35 7.79
N ALA A 33 22.98 -2.64 8.12
CA ALA A 33 22.64 -3.75 9.02
C ALA A 33 23.06 -5.10 8.43
N ALA A 34 22.85 -5.32 7.12
CA ALA A 34 23.25 -6.55 6.45
C ALA A 34 24.78 -6.75 6.46
N VAL A 35 25.55 -5.70 6.23
CA VAL A 35 27.03 -5.75 6.29
C VAL A 35 27.52 -6.05 7.71
N LEU A 36 26.95 -5.38 8.72
CA LEU A 36 27.30 -5.62 10.12
C LEU A 36 26.90 -7.02 10.61
N ALA A 37 25.72 -7.50 10.20
CA ALA A 37 25.28 -8.85 10.51
C ALA A 37 26.20 -9.89 9.84
N GLY A 38 26.59 -9.66 8.58
CA GLY A 38 27.51 -10.52 7.86
C GLY A 38 28.88 -10.61 8.51
N SER A 39 29.45 -9.48 8.98
CA SER A 39 30.75 -9.49 9.67
C SER A 39 30.68 -10.11 11.07
N ALA A 40 29.62 -9.85 11.83
CA ALA A 40 29.42 -10.51 13.13
C ALA A 40 29.25 -12.03 12.97
N LEU A 41 28.56 -12.46 11.92
CA LEU A 41 28.34 -13.88 11.63
C LEU A 41 29.67 -14.62 11.34
N THR A 42 30.61 -14.04 10.60
CA THR A 42 31.90 -14.69 10.32
C THR A 42 32.75 -14.84 11.59
N VAL A 43 32.77 -13.83 12.46
CA VAL A 43 33.46 -13.92 13.76
C VAL A 43 32.82 -14.99 14.64
N LEU A 44 31.50 -15.04 14.67
CA LEU A 44 30.73 -16.02 15.43
C LEU A 44 30.96 -17.45 14.91
N MET A 45 31.08 -17.65 13.60
CA MET A 45 31.46 -18.93 13.01
C MET A 45 32.83 -19.42 13.48
N ILE A 46 33.82 -18.53 13.52
CA ILE A 46 35.18 -18.86 14.01
C ILE A 46 35.10 -19.23 15.49
N ALA A 47 34.42 -18.42 16.30
CA ALA A 47 34.26 -18.65 17.74
C ALA A 47 33.57 -19.99 18.02
N PHE A 48 32.49 -20.31 17.30
CA PHE A 48 31.82 -21.61 17.42
C PHE A 48 32.66 -22.78 16.94
N GLY A 49 33.44 -22.59 15.88
CA GLY A 49 34.36 -23.63 15.40
C GLY A 49 35.42 -24.00 16.44
N LEU A 50 36.01 -22.98 17.08
CA LEU A 50 36.97 -23.18 18.17
C LEU A 50 36.31 -23.82 19.39
N LEU A 51 35.14 -23.30 19.80
CA LEU A 51 34.40 -23.85 20.95
C LEU A 51 34.02 -25.32 20.72
N LEU A 52 33.59 -25.67 19.52
CA LEU A 52 33.22 -27.05 19.17
C LEU A 52 34.45 -27.97 19.15
N GLY A 53 35.61 -27.47 18.70
CA GLY A 53 36.88 -28.18 18.80
C GLY A 53 37.33 -28.46 20.24
N GLU A 54 37.00 -27.59 21.19
CA GLU A 54 37.28 -27.84 22.61
C GLU A 54 36.34 -28.91 23.22
N PHE A 55 35.07 -28.94 22.81
CA PHE A 55 34.09 -29.90 23.34
C PHE A 55 34.09 -31.25 22.63
N THR A 56 34.77 -31.38 21.49
CA THR A 56 34.76 -32.60 20.69
C THR A 56 36.17 -33.00 20.30
N GLU A 57 36.49 -34.29 20.22
CA GLU A 57 37.81 -34.77 19.75
C GLU A 57 38.04 -34.57 18.23
N LEU A 58 37.23 -33.72 17.58
CA LEU A 58 37.40 -33.37 16.19
C LEU A 58 38.61 -32.44 16.02
N SER A 59 39.30 -32.56 14.89
CA SER A 59 40.31 -31.58 14.51
C SER A 59 39.68 -30.19 14.34
N ASP A 60 40.41 -29.13 14.69
CA ASP A 60 39.94 -27.74 14.58
C ASP A 60 39.33 -27.42 13.21
N GLY A 61 39.95 -27.95 12.14
CA GLY A 61 39.45 -27.81 10.78
C GLY A 61 38.10 -28.48 10.55
N GLY A 62 37.87 -29.66 11.15
CA GLY A 62 36.60 -30.38 11.05
C GLY A 62 35.47 -29.65 11.76
N ALA A 63 35.73 -29.12 12.96
CA ALA A 63 34.77 -28.33 13.72
C ALA A 63 34.34 -27.05 12.98
N MET A 64 35.29 -26.31 12.39
CA MET A 64 34.99 -25.13 11.57
C MET A 64 34.15 -25.46 10.33
N LEU A 65 34.41 -26.61 9.68
CA LEU A 65 33.69 -27.02 8.49
C LEU A 65 32.21 -27.31 8.81
N VAL A 66 31.93 -28.00 9.93
CA VAL A 66 30.57 -28.29 10.38
C VAL A 66 29.79 -27.00 10.69
N VAL A 67 30.41 -26.08 11.43
CA VAL A 67 29.78 -24.78 11.74
C VAL A 67 29.50 -23.98 10.47
N CYS A 68 30.44 -23.98 9.52
CA CYS A 68 30.26 -23.33 8.22
C CYS A 68 29.10 -23.92 7.43
N LEU A 69 29.00 -25.25 7.38
CA LEU A 69 27.92 -25.94 6.67
C LEU A 69 26.56 -25.64 7.30
N LEU A 70 26.45 -25.63 8.63
CA LEU A 70 25.22 -25.27 9.35
C LEU A 70 24.79 -23.83 9.06
N VAL A 71 25.71 -22.87 9.15
CA VAL A 71 25.40 -21.46 8.86
C VAL A 71 25.01 -21.28 7.40
N PHE A 72 25.67 -21.97 6.47
CA PHE A 72 25.33 -21.91 5.05
C PHE A 72 23.91 -22.41 4.78
N VAL A 73 23.48 -23.49 5.44
CA VAL A 73 22.10 -23.99 5.36
C VAL A 73 21.11 -22.94 5.87
N VAL A 74 21.38 -22.32 7.02
CA VAL A 74 20.51 -21.26 7.58
C VAL A 74 20.41 -20.07 6.62
N VAL A 75 21.54 -19.59 6.09
CA VAL A 75 21.59 -18.47 5.14
C VAL A 75 20.85 -18.83 3.85
N ALA A 76 20.99 -20.06 3.33
CA ALA A 76 20.27 -20.51 2.15
C ALA A 76 18.74 -20.51 2.35
N VAL A 77 18.27 -20.97 3.52
CA VAL A 77 16.83 -20.96 3.87
C VAL A 77 16.31 -19.53 3.98
N LEU A 78 17.03 -18.64 4.67
CA LEU A 78 16.64 -17.23 4.79
C LEU A 78 16.66 -16.52 3.43
N GLY A 79 17.66 -16.79 2.60
CA GLY A 79 17.75 -16.29 1.23
C GLY A 79 16.57 -16.73 0.38
N TRP A 80 16.17 -18.01 0.48
CA TRP A 80 14.99 -18.53 -0.21
C TRP A 80 13.69 -17.84 0.23
N LEU A 81 13.50 -17.63 1.54
CA LEU A 81 12.35 -16.92 2.07
C LEU A 81 12.30 -15.46 1.61
N ALA A 82 13.45 -14.78 1.61
CA ALA A 82 13.57 -13.41 1.13
C ALA A 82 13.21 -13.30 -0.36
N LEU A 83 13.70 -14.23 -1.20
CA LEU A 83 13.35 -14.28 -2.62
C LEU A 83 11.85 -14.49 -2.83
N ARG A 84 11.22 -15.37 -2.06
CA ARG A 84 9.77 -15.56 -2.12
C ARG A 84 8.98 -14.32 -1.70
N ALA A 85 9.43 -13.62 -0.67
CA ALA A 85 8.78 -12.38 -0.24
C ALA A 85 8.89 -11.28 -1.33
N VAL A 86 10.04 -11.17 -1.98
CA VAL A 86 10.26 -10.22 -3.09
C VAL A 86 9.40 -10.58 -4.31
N GLN A 87 9.28 -11.86 -4.64
CA GLN A 87 8.38 -12.32 -5.71
C GLN A 87 6.93 -11.97 -5.40
N ALA A 88 6.43 -12.30 -4.20
CA ALA A 88 5.07 -11.98 -3.79
C ALA A 88 4.78 -10.46 -3.83
N ALA A 89 5.73 -9.63 -3.41
CA ALA A 89 5.61 -8.18 -3.50
C ALA A 89 5.60 -7.68 -4.95
N SER A 90 6.39 -8.31 -5.83
CA SER A 90 6.46 -7.96 -7.25
C SER A 90 5.18 -8.32 -7.99
N ASP A 91 4.60 -9.48 -7.66
CA ASP A 91 3.33 -9.95 -8.22
C ASP A 91 2.18 -9.01 -7.82
N ALA A 92 2.12 -8.60 -6.55
CA ALA A 92 1.15 -7.59 -6.10
C ALA A 92 1.32 -6.24 -6.81
N MET A 93 2.55 -5.82 -7.10
CA MET A 93 2.81 -4.60 -7.88
C MET A 93 2.44 -4.75 -9.36
N ALA A 94 2.51 -5.95 -9.94
CA ALA A 94 2.12 -6.18 -11.34
C ALA A 94 0.63 -5.94 -11.55
N GLU A 95 -0.21 -6.42 -10.62
CA GLU A 95 -1.66 -6.16 -10.63
C GLU A 95 -1.95 -4.66 -10.51
N THR A 96 -1.30 -3.99 -9.55
CA THR A 96 -1.46 -2.54 -9.31
C THR A 96 -1.09 -1.71 -10.55
N LYS A 97 -0.06 -2.12 -11.31
CA LYS A 97 0.35 -1.44 -12.55
C LYS A 97 -0.69 -1.58 -13.66
N SER A 98 -1.33 -2.74 -13.77
CA SER A 98 -2.40 -2.99 -14.74
C SER A 98 -3.61 -2.09 -14.46
N GLU A 99 -4.06 -2.07 -13.21
CA GLU A 99 -5.17 -1.21 -12.78
C GLU A 99 -4.83 0.28 -12.93
N PHE A 100 -3.61 0.69 -12.58
CA PHE A 100 -3.17 2.07 -12.75
C PHE A 100 -3.12 2.50 -14.23
N ALA A 101 -2.62 1.63 -15.11
CA ALA A 101 -2.59 1.89 -16.55
C ALA A 101 -4.00 2.00 -17.15
N GLU A 102 -4.92 1.15 -16.70
CA GLU A 102 -6.31 1.23 -17.10
C GLU A 102 -6.98 2.51 -16.61
N ASN A 103 -6.80 2.85 -15.33
CA ASN A 103 -7.30 4.11 -14.75
C ASN A 103 -6.75 5.33 -15.51
N LEU A 104 -5.47 5.31 -15.91
CA LEU A 104 -4.89 6.36 -16.75
C LEU A 104 -5.53 6.44 -18.14
N ARG A 105 -5.89 5.30 -18.74
CA ARG A 105 -6.57 5.24 -20.04
C ARG A 105 -7.96 5.87 -19.96
N TRP A 106 -8.72 5.59 -18.90
CA TRP A 106 -10.02 6.21 -18.63
C TRP A 106 -9.91 7.71 -18.38
N LEU A 107 -8.89 8.13 -17.62
CA LEU A 107 -8.60 9.54 -17.37
C LEU A 107 -8.27 10.28 -18.68
N LYS A 108 -7.42 9.68 -19.51
CA LYS A 108 -7.03 10.21 -20.83
C LYS A 108 -8.23 10.33 -21.78
N ALA A 109 -9.11 9.33 -21.81
CA ALA A 109 -10.33 9.36 -22.61
C ALA A 109 -11.28 10.49 -22.17
N THR A 110 -11.42 10.71 -20.85
CA THR A 110 -12.25 11.79 -20.30
C THR A 110 -11.68 13.17 -20.61
N LEU A 111 -10.35 13.31 -20.65
CA LEU A 111 -9.68 14.59 -20.88
C LEU A 111 -9.65 15.00 -22.36
N ILE A 112 -9.62 14.02 -23.29
CA ILE A 112 -9.64 14.27 -24.74
C ILE A 112 -11.05 14.58 -25.26
N ALA A 113 -12.11 14.05 -24.65
CA ALA A 113 -13.49 14.25 -25.11
C ALA A 113 -14.47 14.55 -23.95
N PRO A 114 -14.34 15.71 -23.27
CA PRO A 114 -15.16 16.05 -22.10
C PRO A 114 -16.67 16.20 -22.42
N GLU A 115 -17.02 16.47 -23.68
CA GLU A 115 -18.40 16.57 -24.18
C GLU A 115 -19.10 15.20 -24.31
N SER A 116 -18.35 14.10 -24.42
CA SER A 116 -18.88 12.75 -24.72
C SER A 116 -18.96 11.82 -23.51
N SER A 117 -18.56 12.29 -22.32
CA SER A 117 -18.61 11.49 -21.10
C SER A 117 -20.08 11.22 -20.71
N PRO A 118 -20.50 9.94 -20.57
CA PRO A 118 -21.86 9.60 -20.13
C PRO A 118 -22.24 10.25 -18.81
N ARG A 119 -21.24 10.49 -17.94
CA ARG A 119 -21.43 11.15 -16.64
C ARG A 119 -21.75 12.65 -16.76
N ASN A 120 -21.34 13.29 -17.85
CA ASN A 120 -21.66 14.69 -18.13
C ASN A 120 -23.00 14.83 -18.87
N GLN A 121 -23.44 13.78 -19.57
CA GLN A 121 -24.77 13.70 -20.19
C GLN A 121 -25.88 13.72 -19.13
N PHE A 122 -25.75 12.94 -18.04
CA PHE A 122 -26.71 12.95 -16.93
C PHE A 122 -26.86 14.31 -16.22
N ARG A 123 -25.85 15.18 -16.30
CA ARG A 123 -25.91 16.52 -15.67
C ARG A 123 -26.49 17.58 -16.59
N ARG A 124 -26.39 17.43 -17.92
CA ARG A 124 -27.00 18.37 -18.88
C ARG A 124 -28.51 18.21 -18.97
N GLU A 125 -29.04 17.00 -18.80
CA GLU A 125 -30.49 16.73 -18.86
C GLU A 125 -31.28 17.33 -17.68
N SER A 126 -30.64 17.64 -16.56
CA SER A 126 -31.34 18.15 -15.37
C SER A 126 -31.53 19.67 -15.32
N PHE A 127 -31.04 20.43 -16.30
CA PHE A 127 -31.10 21.90 -16.27
C PHE A 127 -31.84 22.55 -17.45
N ASP A 128 -32.11 21.82 -18.52
CA ASP A 128 -32.90 22.32 -19.67
C ASP A 128 -34.38 21.92 -19.56
N ASP A 129 -35.07 22.37 -18.51
CA ASP A 129 -36.53 22.43 -18.52
C ASP A 129 -36.98 23.90 -18.57
N PRO A 130 -37.09 24.51 -19.78
CA PRO A 130 -37.62 25.87 -19.94
C PRO A 130 -39.09 26.00 -19.49
N HIS A 131 -39.75 24.90 -19.11
CA HIS A 131 -41.12 24.89 -18.58
C HIS A 131 -41.21 24.69 -17.06
N ALA A 132 -40.11 24.47 -16.33
CA ALA A 132 -40.13 24.29 -14.88
C ALA A 132 -40.67 25.52 -14.11
N ALA A 133 -40.55 26.73 -14.69
CA ALA A 133 -41.11 27.95 -14.10
C ALA A 133 -42.66 27.98 -14.07
N SER A 134 -43.35 27.07 -14.77
CA SER A 134 -44.81 27.07 -14.89
C SER A 134 -45.53 26.02 -14.04
N ARG A 135 -44.81 25.16 -13.29
CA ARG A 135 -45.42 24.22 -12.33
C ARG A 135 -45.21 24.68 -10.89
N ARG A 136 -45.93 25.72 -10.47
CA ARG A 136 -46.30 25.90 -9.05
C ARG A 136 -47.72 25.39 -8.85
N PRO A 137 -47.93 24.16 -8.34
CA PRO A 137 -49.18 23.84 -7.67
C PRO A 137 -49.17 24.55 -6.31
N SER A 138 -49.99 25.57 -6.17
CA SER A 138 -50.43 26.09 -4.88
C SER A 138 -51.20 24.99 -4.15
N ASN A 139 -50.50 24.18 -3.37
CA ASN A 139 -51.12 23.25 -2.44
C ASN A 139 -50.93 23.79 -1.03
N GLU A 140 -51.86 24.66 -0.65
CA GLU A 140 -52.21 24.88 0.75
C GLU A 140 -52.70 23.57 1.35
N GLY A 141 -52.18 23.23 2.52
CA GLY A 141 -52.85 22.34 3.46
C GLY A 141 -52.10 21.03 3.75
N GLY A 142 -51.81 20.84 5.04
CA GLY A 142 -51.77 19.52 5.62
C GLY A 142 -50.46 19.14 6.29
N TYR A 143 -50.33 19.56 7.54
CA TYR A 143 -49.52 18.97 8.60
C TYR A 143 -49.35 17.44 8.48
N ASP A 144 -48.11 16.94 8.62
CA ASP A 144 -47.83 15.82 9.53
C ASP A 144 -46.32 15.75 9.86
N GLU A 145 -45.95 16.57 10.84
CA GLU A 145 -44.61 16.66 11.42
C GLU A 145 -44.62 15.90 12.76
N SER A 146 -44.71 14.57 12.76
CA SER A 146 -44.68 13.81 14.02
C SER A 146 -44.25 12.34 13.93
N HIS A 147 -43.48 11.93 12.92
CA HIS A 147 -43.14 10.50 12.77
C HIS A 147 -41.67 10.15 12.49
N TYR A 148 -40.74 10.97 12.98
CA TYR A 148 -39.30 10.67 12.88
C TYR A 148 -38.55 10.55 14.22
N SER A 149 -39.21 10.79 15.36
CA SER A 149 -38.52 10.89 16.66
C SER A 149 -38.26 9.55 17.35
N ASP A 150 -39.03 8.49 17.07
CA ASP A 150 -39.02 7.30 17.93
C ASP A 150 -38.04 6.20 17.50
N ARG A 151 -37.49 6.23 16.28
CA ARG A 151 -36.65 5.13 15.77
C ARG A 151 -35.15 5.28 16.03
N PHE A 152 -34.70 6.41 16.61
CA PHE A 152 -33.27 6.69 16.81
C PHE A 152 -32.75 6.40 18.23
N LEU A 153 -33.61 6.11 19.20
CA LEU A 153 -33.20 5.82 20.58
C LEU A 153 -33.07 4.31 20.90
N GLU A 154 -33.37 3.42 19.95
CA GLU A 154 -33.44 1.97 20.22
C GLU A 154 -32.19 1.16 19.80
N ARG A 155 -31.15 1.79 19.24
CA ARG A 155 -29.91 1.08 18.83
C ARG A 155 -28.64 1.68 19.44
N ASN A 156 -28.44 1.55 20.76
CA ASN A 156 -27.10 1.21 21.26
C ASN A 156 -27.06 0.80 22.74
N PRO A 157 -27.42 -0.44 23.09
CA PRO A 157 -26.97 -1.05 24.33
C PRO A 157 -25.61 -1.74 24.10
N LEU A 158 -24.57 -1.16 24.69
CA LEU A 158 -23.44 -1.84 25.35
C LEU A 158 -22.72 -3.00 24.61
N SER A 159 -21.43 -2.82 24.35
CA SER A 159 -20.47 -3.92 24.35
C SER A 159 -19.12 -3.45 24.87
N HIS A 160 -19.01 -3.48 26.20
CA HIS A 160 -17.76 -3.58 26.95
C HIS A 160 -16.90 -4.76 26.47
N ARG A 161 -15.62 -4.53 26.16
CA ARG A 161 -14.45 -5.27 26.68
C ARG A 161 -13.15 -4.66 26.17
#